data_AF-A0A9Q3JRP5-F1
#
_entry.id   AF-A0A9Q3JRP5-F1
#
_cell.length_a   1.000
_cell.length_b   1.000
_cell.length_c   1.000
_cell.angle_alpha   90.00
_cell.angle_beta   90.00
_cell.angle_gamma   90.00
#
_symmetry.space_group_name_H-M   'P 1'
#
loop_
_entity.id
_entity.type
_entity.pdbx_description
1 polymer ?
#
loop_
_entity_poly.entity_id
_entity_poly.type
_entity_poly.pdbx_seq_one_letter_code
_entity_poly.pdbx_strand_id
1 'polypeptide(L)'
;MDWVTALLPGGKENFNGSVFIVDRFRKSITFLPCHKEDTAMYTALLFCNNIISTSGDHKIIISDRDPKFTSKFWTNLYDILGTKIAFSTAYHPQHMD
;
A
#
# COMPACT_ATOMS: atom_id res chain seq x y z
N MET A 1 -4.11 2.02 1.88
CA MET A 1 -2.90 1.22 1.70
C MET A 1 -2.02 1.55 2.88
N ASP A 2 -1.42 0.54 3.47
CA ASP A 2 -0.55 0.71 4.62
C ASP A 2 0.43 -0.48 4.65
N TRP A 3 1.54 -0.32 5.33
CA TRP A 3 2.70 -1.19 5.27
C TRP A 3 3.06 -1.71 6.66
N VAL A 4 3.08 -3.03 6.80
CA VAL A 4 3.57 -3.68 8.02
C VAL A 4 4.94 -4.27 7.72
N THR A 5 5.99 -3.74 8.35
CA THR A 5 7.39 -4.15 8.07
C THR A 5 8.10 -4.80 9.26
N ALA A 6 7.39 -5.03 10.36
CA ALA A 6 7.93 -5.63 11.59
C ALA A 6 7.42 -7.07 11.79
N LEU A 7 7.24 -7.81 10.69
CA LEU A 7 6.81 -9.21 10.75
C LEU A 7 8.03 -10.11 10.90
N LEU A 8 7.85 -11.24 11.59
CA LEU A 8 8.85 -12.30 11.60
C LEU A 8 9.03 -12.84 10.17
N PRO A 9 10.27 -13.09 9.71
CA PRO A 9 10.51 -13.70 8.40
C PRO A 9 9.72 -14.99 8.25
N GLY A 10 9.00 -15.14 7.13
CA GLY A 10 8.11 -16.27 6.90
C GLY A 10 8.10 -16.76 5.46
N GLY A 11 7.74 -18.04 5.31
CA GLY A 11 7.66 -18.71 4.01
C GLY A 11 9.02 -19.00 3.38
N LYS A 12 9.01 -19.55 2.16
CA LYS A 12 10.22 -19.93 1.43
C LYS A 12 11.13 -18.73 1.10
N GLU A 13 10.53 -17.57 0.86
CA GLU A 13 11.22 -16.34 0.45
C GLU A 13 11.59 -15.43 1.64
N ASN A 14 11.34 -15.87 2.89
CA ASN A 14 11.64 -15.13 4.12
C ASN A 14 11.12 -13.68 4.13
N PHE A 15 9.91 -13.44 3.62
CA PHE A 15 9.29 -12.12 3.67
C PHE A 15 9.11 -11.68 5.12
N ASN A 16 9.50 -10.43 5.42
CA ASN A 16 9.45 -9.82 6.75
C ASN A 16 8.53 -8.58 6.78
N GLY A 17 7.76 -8.37 5.71
CA GLY A 17 6.75 -7.33 5.62
C GLY A 17 5.62 -7.67 4.65
N SER A 18 4.59 -6.85 4.68
CA SER A 18 3.46 -6.93 3.76
C SER A 18 2.85 -5.56 3.54
N VAL A 19 2.52 -5.25 2.29
CA VAL A 19 1.64 -4.13 1.95
C VAL A 19 0.21 -4.65 1.94
N PHE A 20 -0.67 -4.00 2.69
CA PHE A 20 -2.08 -4.36 2.69
C PHE A 20 -2.94 -3.28 2.07
N ILE A 21 -3.92 -3.74 1.30
CA ILE A 21 -4.75 -2.88 0.46
C ILE A 21 -6.19 -3.32 0.66
N VAL A 22 -7.00 -2.40 1.17
CA VAL A 22 -8.43 -2.60 1.38
C VAL A 22 -9.17 -1.96 0.22
N ASP A 23 -9.78 -2.78 -0.63
CA ASP A 23 -10.73 -2.33 -1.65
C ASP A 23 -12.13 -2.28 -1.02
N ARG A 24 -12.57 -1.07 -0.68
CA ARG A 24 -13.90 -0.86 -0.09
C ARG A 24 -15.04 -1.08 -1.08
N PHE A 25 -14.78 -0.93 -2.38
CA PHE A 25 -15.78 -1.17 -3.40
C PHE A 25 -16.04 -2.67 -3.57
N ARG A 26 -14.96 -3.47 -3.62
CA ARG A 26 -15.05 -4.94 -3.71
C ARG A 26 -15.25 -5.64 -2.37
N LYS A 27 -15.17 -4.91 -1.25
CA LYS A 27 -15.18 -5.46 0.11
C LYS A 27 -14.12 -6.56 0.29
N SER A 28 -12.93 -6.34 -0.26
CA SER A 28 -11.82 -7.29 -0.23
C SER A 28 -10.57 -6.66 0.36
N ILE A 29 -9.68 -7.53 0.85
CA ILE A 29 -8.37 -7.15 1.36
C ILE A 29 -7.33 -7.98 0.60
N THR A 30 -6.34 -7.30 0.05
CA THR A 30 -5.20 -7.91 -0.62
C THR A 30 -3.95 -7.71 0.23
N PHE A 31 -3.22 -8.79 0.48
CA PHE A 31 -1.92 -8.79 1.14
C PHE A 31 -0.83 -9.08 0.11
N LEU A 32 0.12 -8.16 -0.01
CA LEU A 32 1.26 -8.28 -0.92
C LEU A 32 2.52 -8.47 -0.07
N PRO A 33 3.03 -9.71 0.06
CA PRO A 33 4.23 -9.96 0.83
C PRO A 33 5.44 -9.28 0.19
N CYS A 34 6.32 -8.75 1.03
CA CYS A 34 7.48 -7.96 0.61
C CYS A 34 8.59 -8.05 1.67
N HIS A 35 9.76 -7.53 1.34
CA HIS A 35 10.82 -7.31 2.30
C HIS A 35 10.78 -5.87 2.83
N LYS A 36 11.14 -5.66 4.09
CA LYS A 36 11.23 -4.33 4.72
C LYS A 36 12.22 -3.44 3.97
N GLU A 37 13.25 -4.06 3.43
CA GLU A 37 14.34 -3.45 2.66
C GLU A 37 13.96 -3.16 1.21
N ASP A 38 12.75 -3.57 0.77
CA ASP A 38 12.31 -3.34 -0.60
C ASP A 38 12.29 -1.86 -0.94
N THR A 39 12.82 -1.56 -2.13
CA THR A 39 12.85 -0.21 -2.66
C THR A 39 11.44 0.28 -2.98
N ALA A 40 11.23 1.59 -2.94
CA ALA A 40 9.97 2.21 -3.35
C ALA A 40 9.54 1.77 -4.76
N MET A 41 10.48 1.58 -5.68
CA MET A 41 10.21 1.12 -7.05
C MET A 41 9.68 -0.31 -7.08
N TYR A 42 10.29 -1.23 -6.33
CA TYR A 42 9.84 -2.62 -6.28
C TYR A 42 8.41 -2.71 -5.71
N THR A 43 8.13 -1.94 -4.65
CA THR A 43 6.80 -1.89 -4.06
C THR A 43 5.76 -1.26 -5.00
N ALA A 44 6.14 -0.24 -5.77
CA ALA A 44 5.27 0.31 -6.81
C ALA A 44 4.94 -0.71 -7.91
N LEU A 45 5.91 -1.53 -8.32
CA LEU A 45 5.65 -2.63 -9.26
C LEU A 45 4.70 -3.67 -8.67
N LEU A 46 4.91 -4.08 -7.42
CA LEU A 46 3.99 -4.97 -6.70
C LEU A 46 2.57 -4.38 -6.66
N PHE A 47 2.44 -3.09 -6.33
CA PHE A 47 1.17 -2.38 -6.30
C PHE A 47 0.49 -2.36 -7.68
N CYS A 48 1.19 -1.89 -8.71
CA CYS A 48 0.64 -1.77 -10.06
C CYS A 48 0.20 -3.13 -10.63
N ASN A 49 1.03 -4.16 -10.48
CA ASN A 49 0.74 -5.50 -11.00
C ASN A 49 -0.46 -6.16 -10.33
N ASN A 50 -0.66 -5.92 -9.03
CA ASN A 50 -1.69 -6.63 -8.28
C ASN A 50 -2.99 -5.84 -8.11
N ILE A 51 -2.95 -4.51 -8.20
CA ILE A 51 -4.11 -3.66 -7.91
C ILE A 51 -4.60 -2.96 -9.16
N ILE A 52 -3.73 -2.23 -9.85
CA ILE A 52 -4.14 -1.51 -11.06
C ILE A 52 -4.56 -2.50 -12.15
N SER A 53 -3.80 -3.58 -12.33
CA SER A 53 -4.12 -4.59 -13.35
C SER A 53 -5.40 -5.39 -13.06
N THR A 54 -5.80 -5.56 -11.81
CA THR A 54 -6.93 -6.44 -11.42
C THR A 54 -8.23 -5.69 -11.15
N SER A 55 -8.14 -4.40 -10.82
CA SER A 55 -9.23 -3.72 -10.12
C SER A 55 -9.85 -2.53 -10.86
N GLY A 56 -9.32 -2.16 -12.03
CA GLY A 56 -9.82 -1.02 -12.82
C GLY A 56 -9.47 0.34 -12.22
N ASP A 57 -10.24 1.38 -12.56
CA ASP A 57 -9.97 2.77 -12.19
C ASP A 57 -10.23 3.05 -10.70
N HIS A 58 -9.23 2.76 -9.86
CA HIS A 58 -9.17 3.29 -8.50
C HIS A 58 -8.94 4.79 -8.54
N LYS A 59 -10.00 5.58 -8.35
CA LYS A 59 -9.94 7.05 -8.40
C LYS A 59 -9.26 7.66 -7.18
N ILE A 60 -9.29 6.97 -6.03
CA ILE A 60 -8.77 7.49 -4.76
C ILE A 60 -8.11 6.36 -3.97
N ILE A 61 -6.88 6.60 -3.50
CA ILE A 61 -6.18 5.73 -2.54
C ILE A 61 -5.97 6.53 -1.26
N ILE A 62 -6.40 5.97 -0.14
CA ILE A 62 -6.12 6.51 1.19
C ILE A 62 -4.93 5.75 1.75
N SER A 63 -3.82 6.43 1.99
CA SER A 63 -2.61 5.88 2.61
C SER A 63 -2.35 6.53 3.95
N ASP A 64 -1.57 5.89 4.82
CA ASP A 64 -1.00 6.58 5.98
C ASP A 64 0.12 7.56 5.55
N ARG A 65 0.64 8.33 6.50
CA ARG A 65 1.69 9.34 6.24
C ARG A 65 3.11 8.76 6.27
N ASP A 66 3.27 7.46 6.00
CA ASP A 66 4.60 6.88 5.90
C ASP A 66 5.43 7.67 4.85
N PRO A 67 6.70 8.04 5.17
CA PRO A 67 7.60 8.72 4.25
C PRO A 67 7.69 8.09 2.86
N LYS A 68 7.47 6.77 2.76
CA LYS A 68 7.42 6.05 1.49
C LYS A 68 6.29 6.59 0.61
N PHE A 69 5.06 6.74 1.12
CA PHE A 69 3.91 7.22 0.33
C PHE A 69 3.89 8.74 0.10
N THR A 70 4.62 9.50 0.93
CA THR A 70 4.79 10.96 0.77
C THR A 70 5.98 11.32 -0.12
N SER A 71 6.77 10.34 -0.57
CA SER A 71 7.92 10.59 -1.44
C SER A 71 7.47 11.09 -2.82
N LYS A 72 8.31 11.93 -3.45
CA LYS A 72 8.09 12.43 -4.83
C LYS A 72 7.83 11.31 -5.83
N PHE A 73 8.47 10.16 -5.64
CA PHE A 73 8.29 8.98 -6.50
C PHE A 73 6.83 8.51 -6.48
N TRP A 74 6.26 8.30 -5.29
CA TRP A 74 4.88 7.82 -5.15
C TRP A 74 3.86 8.87 -5.58
N THR A 75 4.07 10.14 -5.24
CA THR A 75 3.20 11.24 -5.71
C THR A 75 3.15 11.28 -7.25
N ASN A 76 4.30 11.26 -7.92
CA ASN A 76 4.36 11.27 -9.39
C ASN A 76 3.72 10.01 -10.00
N LEU A 77 3.92 8.84 -9.37
CA LEU A 77 3.30 7.60 -9.84
C LEU A 77 1.76 7.71 -9.82
N TYR A 78 1.18 8.24 -8.74
CA TYR A 78 -0.27 8.41 -8.66
C TYR A 78 -0.81 9.41 -9.69
N ASP A 79 -0.07 10.50 -9.94
CA ASP A 79 -0.43 11.48 -10.96
C ASP A 79 -0.45 10.84 -12.36
N ILE A 80 0.55 10.01 -12.70
CA ILE A 80 0.60 9.27 -13.97
C ILE A 80 -0.57 8.29 -14.09
N LEU A 81 -0.95 7.64 -12.99
CA LEU A 81 -2.07 6.70 -12.95
C LEU A 81 -3.45 7.41 -12.94
N GLY A 82 -3.49 8.74 -12.82
CA GLY A 82 -4.74 9.49 -12.68
C GLY A 82 -5.47 9.21 -11.36
N THR A 83 -4.75 8.67 -10.36
CA THR A 83 -5.30 8.32 -9.06
C THR A 83 -5.02 9.42 -8.06
N LYS A 84 -6.03 9.85 -7.29
CA LYS A 84 -5.81 10.80 -6.19
C LYS A 84 -5.30 10.06 -4.96
N ILE A 85 -4.17 10.47 -4.42
CA ILE A 85 -3.74 10.05 -3.09
C ILE A 85 -4.29 10.99 -2.02
N ALA A 86 -4.87 10.41 -0.97
CA ALA A 86 -5.24 11.10 0.25
C ALA A 86 -4.49 10.45 1.42
N PHE A 87 -4.03 11.27 2.37
CA PHE A 87 -3.35 10.77 3.55
C PHE A 87 -4.30 10.75 4.74
N SER A 88 -4.35 9.63 5.46
CA SER A 88 -5.06 9.58 6.73
C SER A 88 -4.41 10.55 7.72
N THR A 89 -5.25 11.15 8.58
CA THR A 89 -4.74 11.95 9.70
C THR A 89 -4.11 11.02 10.72
N ALA A 90 -2.94 11.39 11.24
CA ALA A 90 -2.26 10.59 12.26
C ALA A 90 -3.18 10.34 13.46
N TYR A 91 -3.29 9.07 13.85
CA TYR A 91 -3.89 8.55 15.08
C TYR A 91 -5.27 9.12 15.46
N HIS A 92 -6.33 8.40 15.07
CA HIS A 92 -7.49 8.24 15.96
C HIS A 92 -7.58 6.73 16.25
N PRO A 93 -7.17 6.26 17.44
CA PRO A 93 -7.54 4.91 17.84
C PRO A 93 -9.06 4.95 17.96
N GLN A 94 -9.77 4.39 16.98
CA GLN A 94 -11.17 4.08 17.18
C GLN A 94 -11.19 2.98 18.22
N HIS A 95 -11.37 3.38 19.48
CA HIS A 95 -11.88 2.46 20.49
C HIS A 95 -13.18 1.89 19.94
N MET A 96 -13.15 0.59 19.60
CA MET A 96 -14.36 -0.20 19.48
C MET A 96 -14.86 -0.39 20.92
N ASP A 97 -15.88 0.38 21.28
CA ASP A 97 -16.84 -0.03 22.29
C ASP A 97 -17.86 -1.01 21.67
#